data_AF-A0A4P5QQ61-F1
#
_entry.id   AF-A0A4P5QQ61-F1
#
_cell.length_a   1.000
_cell.length_b   1.000
_cell.length_c   1.000
_cell.angle_alpha   90.00
_cell.angle_beta   90.00
_cell.angle_gamma   90.00
#
_symmetry.space_group_name_H-M   'P 1'
#
loop_
_entity.id
_entity.type
_entity.pdbx_description
1 polymer ?
#
loop_
_entity_poly.entity_id
_entity_poly.type
_entity_poly.pdbx_seq_one_letter_code
_entity_poly.pdbx_strand_id
1 'polypeptide(L)'
;MLRGIAAVMVMIFHHTVIFQSMFGDGRAPGLQFGVFAVHLFFMISGFVIFMTLARTRSALDFAVSRGSRLFPVFWVAVLLTQTVVWCAPLPGLTVSWRDAMWNLTMLAQPLRVPMVDVVYWSLVIELAFYALMLALFHALARQRLGWSNARPLVFLGTISYSLYLVHQNIGYVVMCALTTFPRPVQLAAAAATVMLAATLLTFLVEQPALRLIRKFYRRHRLENGSPAVEST
;
A
#
# COMPACT_ATOMS: atom_id res chain seq x y z
N MET A 1 -0.24 -10.95 -14.98
CA MET A 1 1.20 -10.98 -15.34
C MET A 1 2.03 -9.97 -14.55
N LEU A 2 1.63 -8.69 -14.44
CA LEU A 2 2.41 -7.66 -13.72
C LEU A 2 2.73 -7.96 -12.24
N ARG A 3 1.80 -8.59 -11.49
CA ARG A 3 2.03 -8.95 -10.08
C ARG A 3 3.15 -10.00 -9.90
N GLY A 4 3.31 -10.91 -10.87
CA GLY A 4 4.39 -11.90 -10.85
C GLY A 4 5.75 -11.27 -11.07
N ILE A 5 5.84 -10.31 -12.01
CA ILE A 5 7.05 -9.53 -12.27
C ILE A 5 7.44 -8.74 -11.01
N ALA A 6 6.48 -8.06 -10.38
CA ALA A 6 6.73 -7.33 -9.13
C ALA A 6 7.22 -8.26 -8.01
N ALA A 7 6.64 -9.46 -7.85
CA ALA A 7 7.08 -10.43 -6.86
C ALA A 7 8.53 -10.89 -7.08
N VAL A 8 8.93 -11.16 -8.33
CA VAL A 8 10.31 -11.53 -8.67
C VAL A 8 11.28 -10.38 -8.38
N MET A 9 10.90 -9.14 -8.71
CA MET A 9 11.73 -7.96 -8.38
C MET A 9 11.92 -7.79 -6.86
N VAL A 10 10.86 -8.03 -6.07
CA VAL A 10 10.93 -8.01 -4.60
C VAL A 10 11.83 -9.13 -4.07
N MET A 11 11.77 -10.33 -4.65
CA MET A 11 12.63 -11.45 -4.30
C MET A 11 14.11 -11.12 -4.56
N ILE A 12 14.43 -10.60 -5.75
CA ILE A 12 15.80 -10.18 -6.09
C ILE A 12 16.29 -9.11 -5.10
N PHE A 13 15.45 -8.15 -4.74
CA PHE A 13 15.79 -7.12 -3.77
C PHE A 13 16.12 -7.68 -2.38
N HIS A 14 15.35 -8.65 -1.88
CA HIS A 14 15.64 -9.28 -0.59
C HIS A 14 16.96 -10.05 -0.61
N HIS A 15 17.24 -10.80 -1.68
CA HIS A 15 18.48 -11.58 -1.78
C HIS A 15 19.73 -10.74 -2.07
N THR A 16 19.58 -9.54 -2.63
CA THR A 16 20.73 -8.67 -2.95
C THR A 16 20.96 -7.62 -1.88
N VAL A 17 19.95 -6.79 -1.58
CA VAL A 17 20.08 -5.64 -0.70
C VAL A 17 19.88 -6.04 0.76
N ILE A 18 18.80 -6.76 1.08
CA ILE A 18 18.49 -7.12 2.48
C ILE A 18 19.49 -8.15 3.01
N PHE A 19 19.81 -9.18 2.23
CA PHE A 19 20.83 -10.16 2.62
C PHE A 19 22.18 -9.51 2.92
N GLN A 20 22.68 -8.62 2.05
CA GLN A 20 23.94 -7.92 2.31
C GLN A 20 23.85 -6.96 3.50
N SER A 21 22.68 -6.37 3.77
CA SER A 21 22.49 -5.53 4.96
C SER A 21 22.49 -6.33 6.26
N MET A 22 22.03 -7.58 6.24
CA MET A 22 21.94 -8.43 7.43
C MET A 22 23.21 -9.26 7.68
N PHE A 23 23.85 -9.75 6.61
CA PHE A 23 24.94 -10.73 6.69
C PHE A 23 26.21 -10.34 5.92
N GLY A 24 26.18 -9.25 5.14
CA GLY A 24 27.33 -8.78 4.36
C GLY A 24 28.00 -7.56 4.98
N ASP A 25 28.96 -6.99 4.24
CA ASP A 25 29.85 -5.92 4.71
C ASP A 25 29.19 -4.52 4.74
N GLY A 26 27.86 -4.45 4.66
CA GLY A 26 27.08 -3.20 4.56
C GLY A 26 27.16 -2.47 3.21
N ARG A 27 27.90 -3.00 2.23
CA ARG A 27 28.01 -2.45 0.86
C ARG A 27 26.90 -2.95 -0.05
N ALA A 28 25.65 -2.66 0.28
CA ALA A 28 24.53 -3.00 -0.59
C ALA A 28 24.64 -2.24 -1.93
N PRO A 29 24.55 -2.92 -3.10
CA PRO A 29 24.44 -2.22 -4.36
C PRO A 29 23.19 -1.32 -4.33
N GLY A 30 23.30 -0.11 -4.88
CA GLY A 30 22.27 0.95 -4.85
C GLY A 30 21.00 0.66 -5.65
N LEU A 31 20.48 -0.56 -5.57
CA LEU A 31 19.21 -0.99 -6.16
C LEU A 31 18.03 -0.52 -5.28
N GLN A 32 17.80 0.79 -5.23
CA GLN A 32 16.59 1.36 -4.64
C GLN A 32 15.30 0.95 -5.38
N PHE A 33 15.43 0.37 -6.59
CA PHE A 33 14.33 -0.14 -7.41
C PHE A 33 13.42 -1.17 -6.72
N GLY A 34 13.96 -1.96 -5.78
CA GLY A 34 13.16 -2.95 -5.06
C GLY A 34 12.10 -2.34 -4.15
N VAL A 35 12.37 -1.16 -3.58
CA VAL A 35 11.39 -0.41 -2.78
C VAL A 35 10.21 0.00 -3.68
N PHE A 36 10.47 0.49 -4.89
CA PHE A 36 9.42 0.82 -5.85
C PHE A 36 8.61 -0.41 -6.30
N ALA A 37 9.25 -1.58 -6.42
CA ALA A 37 8.54 -2.82 -6.75
C ALA A 37 7.54 -3.24 -5.66
N VAL A 38 7.87 -3.02 -4.39
CA VAL A 38 6.95 -3.24 -3.26
C VAL A 38 5.75 -2.30 -3.36
N HIS A 39 5.98 -1.00 -3.63
CA HIS A 39 4.89 -0.03 -3.82
C HIS A 39 3.98 -0.40 -4.99
N LEU A 40 4.57 -0.81 -6.12
CA LEU A 40 3.84 -1.27 -7.29
C LEU A 40 3.01 -2.53 -7.00
N PHE A 41 3.57 -3.48 -6.24
CA PHE A 41 2.86 -4.68 -5.81
C PHE A 41 1.62 -4.33 -4.99
N PHE A 42 1.74 -3.44 -3.99
CA PHE A 42 0.59 -2.99 -3.19
C PHE A 42 -0.44 -2.21 -3.99
N MET A 43 0.00 -1.33 -4.90
CA MET A 43 -0.92 -0.56 -5.76
C MET A 43 -1.74 -1.49 -6.66
N ILE A 44 -1.12 -2.50 -7.27
CA ILE A 44 -1.81 -3.50 -8.10
C ILE A 44 -2.77 -4.34 -7.23
N SER A 45 -2.33 -4.75 -6.04
CA SER A 45 -3.18 -5.49 -5.10
C SER A 45 -4.42 -4.68 -4.72
N GLY A 46 -4.27 -3.40 -4.36
CA GLY A 46 -5.39 -2.51 -4.05
C GLY A 46 -6.43 -2.41 -5.18
N PHE A 47 -5.97 -2.27 -6.42
CA PHE A 47 -6.86 -2.24 -7.60
C PHE A 47 -7.62 -3.56 -7.80
N VAL A 48 -6.92 -4.71 -7.73
CA VAL A 48 -7.54 -6.04 -7.89
C VAL A 48 -8.54 -6.31 -6.77
N ILE A 49 -8.21 -5.90 -5.55
CA ILE A 49 -9.07 -6.04 -4.38
C ILE A 49 -10.35 -5.24 -4.57
N PHE A 50 -10.24 -3.98 -4.97
CA PHE A 50 -11.38 -3.11 -5.28
C PHE A 50 -12.26 -3.69 -6.39
N MET A 51 -11.66 -4.15 -7.49
CA MET A 51 -12.39 -4.79 -8.59
C MET A 51 -13.13 -6.07 -8.18
N THR A 52 -12.57 -6.81 -7.22
CA THR A 52 -13.22 -8.01 -6.69
C THR A 52 -14.39 -7.64 -5.79
N LEU A 53 -14.22 -6.63 -4.95
CA LEU A 53 -15.27 -6.11 -4.08
C LEU A 53 -16.49 -5.65 -4.89
N ALA A 54 -16.25 -4.95 -6.01
CA ALA A 54 -17.30 -4.49 -6.92
C ALA A 54 -18.10 -5.63 -7.58
N ARG A 55 -17.57 -6.86 -7.58
CA ARG A 55 -18.22 -8.05 -8.17
C ARG A 55 -18.83 -8.99 -7.14
N THR A 56 -18.50 -8.84 -5.85
CA THR A 56 -19.01 -9.70 -4.76
C THR A 56 -20.32 -9.17 -4.18
N ARG A 57 -21.27 -10.09 -3.94
CA ARG A 57 -22.62 -9.77 -3.45
C ARG A 57 -22.67 -9.51 -1.94
N SER A 58 -21.72 -10.06 -1.17
CA SER A 58 -21.64 -9.92 0.28
C SER A 58 -20.19 -9.73 0.75
N ALA A 59 -20.03 -8.95 1.81
CA ALA A 59 -18.77 -8.67 2.47
C ALA A 59 -18.12 -9.96 3.05
N LEU A 60 -18.95 -10.87 3.58
CA LEU A 60 -18.50 -12.15 4.12
C LEU A 60 -17.99 -13.08 3.01
N ASP A 61 -18.68 -13.14 1.87
CA ASP A 61 -18.23 -13.95 0.73
C ASP A 61 -16.86 -13.50 0.22
N PHE A 62 -16.63 -12.18 0.21
CA PHE A 62 -15.33 -11.60 -0.11
C PHE A 62 -14.27 -12.03 0.90
N ALA A 63 -14.54 -11.90 2.21
CA ALA A 63 -13.59 -12.25 3.26
C ALA A 63 -13.26 -13.75 3.26
N VAL A 64 -14.26 -14.63 3.12
CA VAL A 64 -14.08 -16.09 3.10
C VAL A 64 -13.31 -16.52 1.85
N SER A 65 -13.65 -16.00 0.67
CA SER A 65 -12.94 -16.33 -0.58
C SER A 65 -11.46 -15.94 -0.53
N ARG A 66 -11.14 -14.81 0.12
CA ARG A 66 -9.76 -14.35 0.27
C ARG A 66 -9.03 -15.10 1.38
N GLY A 67 -9.68 -15.31 2.51
CA GLY A 67 -9.14 -16.03 3.65
C GLY A 67 -8.79 -17.48 3.32
N SER A 68 -9.71 -18.20 2.65
CA SER A 68 -9.49 -19.60 2.24
C SER A 68 -8.34 -19.77 1.25
N ARG A 69 -7.99 -18.72 0.51
CA ARG A 69 -6.82 -18.70 -0.37
C ARG A 69 -5.53 -18.35 0.36
N LEU A 70 -5.58 -17.43 1.32
CA LEU A 70 -4.40 -16.84 1.97
C LEU A 70 -3.90 -17.69 3.15
N PHE A 71 -4.80 -18.08 4.05
CA PHE A 71 -4.44 -18.72 5.32
C PHE A 71 -3.79 -20.11 5.15
N PRO A 72 -4.27 -21.02 4.28
CA PRO A 72 -3.65 -22.34 4.16
C PRO A 72 -2.19 -22.27 3.73
N VAL A 73 -1.89 -21.44 2.72
CA VAL A 73 -0.52 -21.25 2.23
C VAL A 73 0.34 -20.57 3.29
N PHE A 74 -0.21 -19.58 4.00
CA PHE A 74 0.48 -18.88 5.06
C PHE A 74 0.85 -19.79 6.23
N TRP A 75 -0.07 -20.62 6.72
CA TRP A 75 0.22 -21.56 7.82
C TRP A 75 1.31 -22.56 7.45
N VAL A 76 1.25 -23.11 6.24
CA VAL A 76 2.30 -24.01 5.74
C VAL A 76 3.64 -23.27 5.65
N ALA A 77 3.66 -22.03 5.17
CA ALA A 77 4.87 -21.22 5.10
C ALA A 77 5.46 -20.92 6.49
N VAL A 78 4.63 -20.53 7.47
CA VAL A 78 5.08 -20.28 8.85
C VAL A 78 5.69 -21.53 9.46
N LEU A 79 5.02 -22.68 9.34
CA LEU A 79 5.50 -23.95 9.88
C LEU A 79 6.80 -24.39 9.19
N LEU A 80 6.88 -24.25 7.87
CA LEU A 80 8.08 -24.56 7.10
C LEU A 80 9.25 -23.67 7.52
N THR A 81 9.08 -22.35 7.51
CA THR A 81 10.13 -21.40 7.89
C THR A 81 10.57 -21.61 9.34
N GLN A 82 9.63 -21.80 10.27
CA GLN A 82 9.94 -22.08 11.67
C GLN A 82 10.75 -23.38 11.82
N THR A 83 10.40 -24.44 11.07
CA THR A 83 11.11 -25.72 11.09
C THR A 83 12.53 -25.57 10.53
N VAL A 84 12.67 -24.85 9.40
CA VAL A 84 13.98 -24.62 8.77
C VAL A 84 14.91 -23.83 9.69
N VAL A 85 14.43 -22.74 10.28
CA VAL A 85 15.21 -21.91 11.21
C VAL A 85 15.51 -22.67 12.51
N TRP A 86 14.62 -23.56 12.95
CA TRP A 86 14.89 -24.42 14.11
C TRP A 86 16.00 -25.44 13.81
N CYS A 87 16.02 -26.05 12.62
CA CYS A 87 17.08 -26.98 12.20
C CYS A 87 18.41 -26.29 11.91
N ALA A 88 18.38 -25.08 11.36
CA ALA A 88 19.56 -24.27 11.02
C ALA A 88 19.41 -22.85 11.62
N PRO A 89 19.70 -22.67 12.92
CA PRO A 89 19.51 -21.40 13.60
C PRO A 89 20.43 -20.31 13.04
N LEU A 90 19.81 -19.23 12.58
CA LEU A 90 20.52 -18.02 12.15
C LEU A 90 20.35 -16.92 13.21
N PRO A 91 21.43 -16.28 13.69
CA PRO A 91 21.35 -15.17 14.63
C PRO A 91 20.45 -14.05 14.08
N GLY A 92 19.48 -13.60 14.89
CA GLY A 92 18.53 -12.54 14.51
C GLY A 92 17.29 -13.00 13.74
N LEU A 93 17.20 -14.28 13.34
CA LEU A 93 16.03 -14.85 12.65
C LEU A 93 15.28 -15.91 13.47
N THR A 94 15.82 -16.31 14.62
CA THR A 94 15.19 -17.31 15.49
C THR A 94 13.98 -16.72 16.23
N VAL A 95 12.86 -17.44 16.16
CA VAL A 95 11.61 -17.08 16.83
C VAL A 95 11.18 -18.24 17.72
N SER A 96 10.67 -17.92 18.92
CA SER A 96 10.20 -18.93 19.86
C SER A 96 8.93 -19.61 19.34
N TRP A 97 8.70 -20.88 19.71
CA TRP A 97 7.46 -21.58 19.33
C TRP A 97 6.19 -20.90 19.84
N ARG A 98 6.27 -20.17 20.96
CA ARG A 98 5.16 -19.36 21.48
C ARG A 98 4.86 -18.18 20.56
N ASP A 99 5.89 -17.49 20.10
CA ASP A 99 5.76 -16.35 19.18
C ASP A 99 5.34 -16.80 17.77
N ALA A 100 5.79 -17.98 17.33
CA ALA A 100 5.35 -18.61 16.09
C ALA A 100 3.83 -18.89 16.08
N MET A 101 3.24 -19.23 17.24
CA MET A 101 1.78 -19.39 17.36
C MET A 101 1.05 -18.07 17.10
N TRP A 102 1.57 -16.94 17.60
CA TRP A 102 1.03 -15.62 17.29
C TRP A 102 1.16 -15.28 15.81
N ASN A 103 2.23 -15.72 15.14
CA ASN A 103 2.42 -15.51 13.71
C ASN A 103 1.30 -16.15 12.88
N LEU A 104 0.74 -17.30 13.27
CA LEU A 104 -0.36 -17.96 12.54
C LEU A 104 -1.63 -17.11 12.40
N THR A 105 -1.80 -16.09 13.25
CA THR A 105 -2.93 -15.16 13.19
C THR A 105 -2.74 -14.01 12.19
N MET A 106 -1.55 -13.86 11.61
CA MET A 106 -1.11 -12.66 10.89
C MET A 106 -1.11 -11.36 11.74
N LEU A 107 -1.29 -11.45 13.06
CA LEU A 107 -1.31 -10.28 13.95
C LEU A 107 -0.01 -10.09 14.74
N ALA A 108 1.03 -10.86 14.44
CA ALA A 108 2.32 -10.76 15.14
C ALA A 108 2.89 -9.33 15.13
N GLN A 109 2.93 -8.67 13.97
CA GLN A 109 3.48 -7.31 13.88
C GLN A 109 2.65 -6.26 14.65
N PRO A 110 1.30 -6.18 14.51
CA PRO A 110 0.48 -5.31 15.36
C PRO A 110 0.67 -5.55 16.86
N LEU A 111 0.87 -6.82 17.26
CA LEU A 111 1.09 -7.22 18.65
C LEU A 111 2.55 -7.05 19.10
N ARG A 112 3.44 -6.53 18.24
CA ARG A 112 4.88 -6.37 18.48
C ARG A 112 5.60 -7.68 18.84
N VAL A 113 5.06 -8.79 18.36
CA VAL A 113 5.69 -10.12 18.46
C VAL A 113 6.70 -10.28 17.32
N PRO A 114 7.88 -10.88 17.56
CA PRO A 114 8.83 -11.19 16.50
C PRO A 114 8.18 -12.01 15.37
N MET A 115 8.43 -11.62 14.13
CA MET A 115 7.89 -12.33 12.97
C MET A 115 8.81 -13.48 12.59
N VAL A 116 8.24 -14.65 12.28
CA VAL A 116 8.99 -15.83 11.79
C VAL A 116 9.70 -15.54 10.48
N ASP A 117 9.08 -14.72 9.62
CA ASP A 117 9.70 -14.15 8.44
C ASP A 117 9.39 -12.66 8.41
N VAL A 118 10.42 -11.83 8.19
CA VAL A 118 10.28 -10.38 8.14
C VAL A 118 9.26 -9.99 7.07
N VAL A 119 9.20 -10.69 5.93
CA VAL A 119 8.33 -10.40 4.77
C VAL A 119 6.84 -10.41 5.12
N TYR A 120 6.44 -11.09 6.21
CA TYR A 120 5.05 -11.16 6.67
C TYR A 120 4.45 -9.79 7.04
N TRP A 121 5.28 -8.74 7.23
CA TRP A 121 4.81 -7.35 7.35
C TRP A 121 3.88 -6.93 6.20
N SER A 122 4.14 -7.44 4.99
CA SER A 122 3.33 -7.12 3.81
C SER A 122 1.95 -7.77 3.84
N LEU A 123 1.82 -8.95 4.46
CA LEU A 123 0.56 -9.67 4.63
C LEU A 123 -0.36 -8.96 5.62
N VAL A 124 0.21 -8.36 6.67
CA VAL A 124 -0.51 -7.53 7.63
C VAL A 124 -1.14 -6.32 6.91
N ILE A 125 -0.38 -5.68 6.04
CA ILE A 125 -0.89 -4.56 5.22
C ILE A 125 -2.00 -5.03 4.29
N GLU A 126 -1.84 -6.20 3.65
CA GLU A 126 -2.88 -6.78 2.79
C GLU A 126 -4.16 -7.09 3.59
N LEU A 127 -4.03 -7.63 4.80
CA LEU A 127 -5.15 -7.85 5.72
C LEU A 127 -5.83 -6.54 6.15
N ALA A 128 -5.05 -5.51 6.44
CA ALA A 128 -5.57 -4.17 6.75
C ALA A 128 -6.33 -3.57 5.56
N PHE A 129 -5.82 -3.74 4.33
CA PHE A 129 -6.56 -3.35 3.11
C PHE A 129 -7.87 -4.12 2.97
N TYR A 130 -7.88 -5.43 3.25
CA TYR A 130 -9.12 -6.22 3.24
C TYR A 130 -10.13 -5.71 4.28
N ALA A 131 -9.68 -5.47 5.51
CA ALA A 131 -10.51 -4.93 6.58
C ALA A 131 -11.07 -3.54 6.24
N LEU A 132 -10.24 -2.66 5.66
CA LEU A 132 -10.65 -1.33 5.21
C LEU A 132 -11.72 -1.40 4.12
N MET A 133 -11.53 -2.28 3.12
CA MET A 133 -12.50 -2.46 2.04
C MET A 133 -13.81 -3.07 2.55
N LEU A 134 -13.73 -4.01 3.48
CA LEU A 134 -14.90 -4.59 4.15
C LEU A 134 -15.67 -3.52 4.93
N ALA A 135 -14.96 -2.69 5.70
CA ALA A 135 -15.54 -1.58 6.44
C ALA A 135 -16.20 -0.56 5.51
N LEU A 136 -15.54 -0.24 4.39
CA LEU A 136 -16.07 0.66 3.37
C LEU A 136 -17.34 0.08 2.72
N PHE A 137 -17.34 -1.20 2.36
CA PHE A 137 -18.51 -1.89 1.82
C PHE A 137 -19.68 -1.86 2.80
N HIS A 138 -19.44 -2.16 4.07
CA HIS A 138 -20.49 -2.14 5.10
C HIS A 138 -21.01 -0.72 5.35
N ALA A 139 -20.13 0.29 5.32
CA ALA A 139 -20.49 1.69 5.50
C ALA A 139 -21.30 2.26 4.30
N LEU A 140 -21.00 1.80 3.08
CA LEU A 140 -21.75 2.11 1.86
C LEU A 140 -23.09 1.36 1.81
N ALA A 141 -23.10 0.06 2.14
CA ALA A 141 -24.29 -0.79 2.14
C ALA A 141 -25.32 -0.38 3.21
N ARG A 142 -24.88 0.15 4.35
CA ARG A 142 -25.76 0.66 5.43
C ARG A 142 -26.25 2.10 5.23
N GLN A 143 -25.91 2.78 4.12
CA GLN A 143 -26.30 4.17 3.82
C GLN A 143 -26.07 5.20 4.95
N ARG A 144 -24.84 5.27 5.52
CA ARG A 144 -24.36 6.50 6.20
C ARG A 144 -23.33 7.29 5.40
N LEU A 145 -22.76 6.69 4.36
CA LEU A 145 -22.08 7.41 3.28
C LEU A 145 -22.99 7.37 2.06
N GLY A 146 -23.98 8.27 2.00
CA GLY A 146 -24.56 8.61 0.70
C GLY A 146 -23.43 9.05 -0.24
N TRP A 147 -23.61 8.93 -1.56
CA TRP A 147 -22.63 9.51 -2.51
C TRP A 147 -22.32 10.99 -2.22
N SER A 148 -23.23 11.68 -1.53
CA SER A 148 -23.05 13.01 -0.95
C SER A 148 -21.97 13.12 0.14
N ASN A 149 -21.71 12.07 0.92
CA ASN A 149 -20.72 12.01 2.00
C ASN A 149 -19.39 11.38 1.57
N ALA A 150 -19.28 10.86 0.34
CA ALA A 150 -18.02 10.41 -0.25
C ALA A 150 -17.12 11.58 -0.68
N ARG A 151 -17.64 12.82 -0.66
CA ARG A 151 -16.91 14.04 -1.04
C ARG A 151 -15.58 14.22 -0.32
N PRO A 152 -15.44 13.99 1.01
CA PRO A 152 -14.15 14.09 1.69
C PRO A 152 -13.19 12.97 1.28
N LEU A 153 -13.67 11.74 1.05
CA LEU A 153 -12.83 10.63 0.57
C LEU A 153 -12.34 10.86 -0.86
N VAL A 154 -13.23 11.31 -1.75
CA VAL A 154 -12.89 11.67 -3.13
C VAL A 154 -11.97 12.88 -3.13
N PHE A 155 -12.20 13.88 -2.28
CA PHE A 155 -11.29 15.01 -2.09
C PHE A 155 -9.92 14.54 -1.65
N LEU A 156 -9.83 13.68 -0.63
CA LEU A 156 -8.58 13.12 -0.12
C LEU A 156 -7.83 12.33 -1.20
N GLY A 157 -8.55 11.54 -2.01
CA GLY A 157 -8.00 10.84 -3.17
C GLY A 157 -7.64 11.76 -4.35
N THR A 158 -8.26 12.94 -4.46
CA THR A 158 -7.92 13.94 -5.48
C THR A 158 -6.62 14.64 -5.10
N ILE A 159 -6.45 14.99 -3.83
CA ILE A 159 -5.22 15.64 -3.36
C ILE A 159 -4.09 14.65 -3.06
N SER A 160 -4.35 13.34 -3.03
CA SER A 160 -3.37 12.35 -2.55
C SER A 160 -2.08 12.34 -3.36
N TYR A 161 -2.16 12.59 -4.67
CA TYR A 161 -0.98 12.67 -5.53
C TYR A 161 -0.11 13.88 -5.17
N SER A 162 -0.74 15.06 -5.10
CA SER A 162 -0.08 16.29 -4.68
C SER A 162 0.46 16.20 -3.24
N LEU A 163 -0.30 15.58 -2.33
CA LEU A 163 0.08 15.33 -0.94
C LEU A 163 1.34 14.47 -0.86
N TYR A 164 1.40 13.37 -1.62
CA TYR A 164 2.57 12.49 -1.67
C TYR A 164 3.85 13.25 -2.06
N LEU A 165 3.76 14.12 -3.07
CA LEU A 165 4.91 14.90 -3.56
C LEU A 165 5.46 15.89 -2.53
N VAL A 166 4.61 16.47 -1.69
CA VAL A 166 5.00 17.61 -0.84
C VAL A 166 5.13 17.28 0.64
N HIS A 167 4.54 16.17 1.11
CA HIS A 167 4.39 15.92 2.55
C HIS A 167 5.72 15.77 3.31
N GLN A 168 6.72 15.13 2.70
CA GLN A 168 7.93 14.73 3.41
C GLN A 168 8.85 15.94 3.68
N ASN A 169 9.26 16.66 2.64
CA ASN A 169 10.20 17.78 2.78
C ASN A 169 9.56 18.98 3.50
N ILE A 170 8.32 19.33 3.17
CA ILE A 170 7.62 20.45 3.82
C ILE A 170 7.32 20.10 5.28
N GLY A 171 6.91 18.87 5.56
CA GLY A 171 6.65 18.40 6.91
C GLY A 171 7.89 18.52 7.80
N TYR A 172 9.06 18.06 7.32
CA TYR A 172 10.31 18.18 8.07
C TYR A 172 10.72 19.62 8.33
N VAL A 173 10.62 20.50 7.32
CA VAL A 173 10.95 21.93 7.50
C VAL A 173 10.08 22.57 8.58
N VAL A 174 8.77 22.30 8.58
CA VAL A 174 7.84 22.83 9.59
C VAL A 174 8.14 22.27 10.99
N MET A 175 8.41 20.97 11.11
CA MET A 175 8.76 20.36 12.40
C MET A 175 10.08 20.90 12.95
N CYS A 176 11.09 21.09 12.10
CA CYS A 176 12.36 21.71 12.49
C CYS A 176 12.22 23.18 12.88
N ALA A 177 11.35 23.93 12.20
CA ALA A 177 11.09 25.34 12.50
C ALA A 177 10.33 25.54 13.83
N LEU A 178 9.52 24.54 14.24
CA LEU A 178 8.67 24.59 15.43
C LEU A 178 9.24 23.80 16.61
N THR A 179 10.56 23.60 16.65
CA THR A 179 11.25 22.82 17.70
C THR A 179 11.01 23.36 19.12
N THR A 180 10.69 24.65 19.26
CA THR A 180 10.33 25.30 20.53
C THR A 180 8.96 24.89 21.07
N PHE A 181 8.10 24.28 20.25
CA PHE A 181 6.77 23.83 20.64
C PHE A 181 6.71 22.33 20.97
N PRO A 182 5.71 21.86 21.72
CA PRO A 182 5.50 20.43 21.97
C PRO A 182 5.28 19.63 20.68
N ARG A 183 5.73 18.37 20.64
CA ARG A 183 5.58 17.48 19.47
C ARG A 183 4.17 17.44 18.85
N PRO A 184 3.06 17.40 19.62
CA PRO A 184 1.72 17.43 19.04
C PRO A 184 1.42 18.68 18.21
N VAL A 185 1.94 19.84 18.63
CA VAL A 185 1.78 21.12 17.92
C VAL A 185 2.57 21.13 16.63
N GLN A 186 3.80 20.61 16.64
CA GLN A 186 4.63 20.46 15.45
C GLN A 186 3.95 19.57 14.40
N LEU A 187 3.39 18.43 14.84
CA LEU A 187 2.67 17.48 13.97
C LEU A 187 1.40 18.11 13.38
N ALA A 188 0.61 18.81 14.20
CA ALA A 188 -0.61 19.48 13.75
C ALA A 188 -0.30 20.59 12.73
N ALA A 189 0.73 21.40 12.98
CA ALA A 189 1.16 22.46 12.07
C ALA A 189 1.70 21.87 10.75
N ALA A 190 2.57 20.87 10.82
CA ALA A 190 3.10 20.20 9.63
C ALA A 190 1.97 19.58 8.78
N ALA A 191 1.03 18.87 9.41
CA ALA A 191 -0.13 18.30 8.72
C ALA A 191 -0.99 19.38 8.04
N ALA A 192 -1.27 20.50 8.73
CA ALA A 192 -2.05 21.60 8.19
C ALA A 192 -1.35 22.26 6.99
N THR A 193 -0.06 22.57 7.10
CA THR A 193 0.73 23.18 6.02
C THR A 193 0.80 22.28 4.80
N VAL A 194 1.06 20.99 5.01
CA VAL A 194 1.11 19.99 3.93
C VAL A 194 -0.25 19.83 3.26
N MET A 195 -1.35 19.80 4.02
CA MET A 195 -2.69 19.68 3.48
C MET A 195 -3.07 20.90 2.63
N LEU A 196 -2.71 22.11 3.09
CA LEU A 196 -2.92 23.35 2.35
C LEU A 196 -2.10 23.37 1.06
N ALA A 197 -0.80 23.05 1.13
CA ALA A 197 0.07 23.01 -0.04
C ALA A 197 -0.41 22.00 -1.09
N ALA A 198 -0.80 20.79 -0.65
CA ALA A 198 -1.33 19.75 -1.53
C ALA A 198 -2.63 20.21 -2.21
N THR A 199 -3.52 20.86 -1.47
CA THR A 199 -4.78 21.40 -2.01
C THR A 199 -4.50 22.47 -3.06
N LEU A 200 -3.61 23.43 -2.77
CA LEU A 200 -3.24 24.49 -3.72
C LEU A 200 -2.62 23.91 -4.99
N LEU A 201 -1.69 22.96 -4.86
CA LEU A 201 -1.05 22.32 -6.02
C LEU A 201 -2.07 21.58 -6.88
N THR A 202 -2.98 20.85 -6.25
CA THR A 202 -4.03 20.08 -6.94
C THR A 202 -4.95 21.00 -7.75
N PHE A 203 -5.44 22.09 -7.15
CA PHE A 203 -6.44 22.94 -7.79
C PHE A 203 -5.83 24.00 -8.73
N LEU A 204 -4.64 24.52 -8.43
CA LEU A 204 -4.00 25.56 -9.23
C LEU A 204 -3.16 25.01 -10.38
N VAL A 205 -2.61 23.80 -10.25
CA VAL A 205 -1.68 23.22 -11.23
C VAL A 205 -2.25 21.96 -11.87
N GLU A 206 -2.56 20.96 -11.06
CA GLU A 206 -2.91 19.62 -11.56
C GLU A 206 -4.22 19.62 -12.35
N GLN A 207 -5.30 20.17 -11.79
CA GLN A 207 -6.60 20.19 -12.46
C GLN A 207 -6.63 21.01 -13.76
N PRO A 208 -6.06 22.22 -13.84
CA PRO A 208 -5.98 22.98 -15.09
C PRO A 208 -5.16 22.25 -16.17
N ALA A 209 -4.00 21.70 -15.80
CA ALA A 209 -3.14 20.97 -16.72
C ALA A 209 -3.84 19.74 -17.31
N LEU A 210 -4.51 18.94 -16.46
CA LEU A 210 -5.27 17.77 -16.91
C LEU A 210 -6.41 18.14 -17.87
N ARG A 211 -7.11 19.25 -17.63
CA ARG A 211 -8.17 19.74 -18.52
C ARG A 211 -7.60 20.14 -19.89
N LEU A 212 -6.45 20.82 -19.90
CA LEU A 212 -5.78 21.23 -21.13
C LEU A 212 -5.31 20.01 -21.96
N ILE A 213 -4.65 19.06 -21.30
CA ILE A 213 -4.16 17.82 -21.95
C ILE A 213 -5.32 17.00 -22.51
N ARG A 214 -6.41 16.81 -21.76
CA ARG A 214 -7.60 16.09 -22.24
C ARG A 214 -8.25 16.79 -23.44
N LYS A 215 -8.31 18.12 -23.43
CA LYS A 215 -8.84 18.92 -24.56
C LYS A 215 -7.97 18.75 -25.81
N PHE A 216 -6.65 18.80 -25.65
CA PHE A 216 -5.69 18.59 -26.72
C PHE A 216 -5.76 17.17 -27.30
N TYR A 217 -5.76 16.13 -26.46
CA TYR A 217 -5.85 14.73 -26.87
C TYR A 217 -7.17 14.43 -27.59
N ARG A 218 -8.31 14.95 -27.08
CA ARG A 218 -9.61 14.76 -27.73
C ARG A 218 -9.66 15.44 -29.09
N ARG A 219 -9.05 16.62 -29.24
CA ARG A 219 -8.98 17.36 -30.50
C ARG A 219 -8.14 16.61 -31.54
N HIS A 220 -6.94 16.16 -31.18
CA HIS A 220 -6.09 15.38 -32.07
C HIS A 220 -6.70 14.03 -32.48
N ARG A 221 -7.41 13.34 -31.58
CA ARG A 221 -8.08 12.07 -31.90
C ARG A 221 -9.27 12.27 -32.85
N LEU A 222 -9.94 13.42 -32.81
CA LEU A 222 -11.03 13.76 -33.73
C LEU A 222 -10.50 14.22 -35.09
N GLU A 223 -9.36 14.93 -35.12
CA GLU A 223 -8.71 15.39 -36.36
C GLU A 223 -8.00 14.24 -37.11
N ASN A 224 -7.50 13.21 -36.40
CA ASN A 224 -6.80 12.05 -36.99
C ASN A 224 -7.63 10.76 -37.01
N GLY A 225 -8.96 10.85 -37.02
CA GLY A 225 -9.85 9.72 -36.73
C GLY A 225 -9.57 8.42 -37.51
N SER A 226 -9.68 7.29 -36.82
CA SER A 226 -10.22 6.06 -37.44
C SER A 226 -11.60 5.80 -36.83
N PRO A 227 -12.68 5.77 -37.65
CA PRO A 227 -13.95 5.20 -37.23
C PRO A 227 -13.89 3.67 -37.39
N ALA A 228 -13.93 2.94 -36.28
CA ALA A 228 -14.19 1.50 -36.22
C ALA A 228 -14.53 1.17 -34.74
N VAL A 229 -15.66 0.58 -34.35
CA VAL A 229 -16.59 -0.31 -35.03
C VAL A 229 -17.99 -0.06 -34.44
N GLU A 230 -18.93 0.37 -35.29
CA GLU A 230 -20.33 -0.03 -35.17
C GLU A 230 -20.49 -1.29 -36.01
N SER A 231 -20.85 -2.41 -35.38
CA SER A 231 -21.50 -3.53 -36.07
C SER A 231 -22.19 -4.41 -35.04
N THR A 232 -23.52 -4.33 -35.07
CA THR A 232 -24.53 -5.35 -34.72
C THR A 232 -24.55 -5.92 -33.31
#